data_AF-A0A2S6MX93-F1
#
_entry.id   AF-A0A2S6MX93-F1
#
_cell.length_a   1.000
_cell.length_b   1.000
_cell.length_c   1.000
_cell.angle_alpha   90.00
_cell.angle_beta   90.00
_cell.angle_gamma   90.00
#
_symmetry.space_group_name_H-M   'P 1'
#
loop_
_entity.id
_entity.type
_entity.pdbx_description
1 polymer ?
#
loop_
_entity_poly.entity_id
_entity_poly.type
_entity_poly.pdbx_seq_one_letter_code
_entity_poly.pdbx_strand_id
1 'polypeptide(L)'
;MAEPIALIAGAEAPQPFAPPCAVEGDSFLRLLHHHVYEYGRGVRALFLMTLTRAELARARDRLGKLGIDHFVQEVCPAKANLFFGRRAFVDVARALATRPLNMLTAEEDFMLGALLGYDREQQCLRYLARCERVALATAAE
;
A
#
# COMPACT_ATOMS: atom_id res chain seq x y z
N MET A 1 -0.73 43.68 8.39
CA MET A 1 -1.59 42.48 8.35
C MET A 1 -1.12 41.62 7.20
N ALA A 2 -0.73 40.37 7.49
CA ALA A 2 -0.04 39.37 6.66
C ALA A 2 1.49 39.32 6.89
N GLU A 3 1.89 38.56 7.92
CA GLU A 3 3.25 38.05 8.06
C GLU A 3 3.43 36.81 7.16
N PRO A 4 4.61 36.61 6.53
CA PRO A 4 4.89 35.39 5.79
C PRO A 4 5.22 34.23 6.74
N ILE A 5 4.61 33.08 6.49
CA ILE A 5 4.81 31.83 7.22
C ILE A 5 6.27 31.37 7.04
N ALA A 6 7.01 31.32 8.14
CA ALA A 6 8.35 30.77 8.19
C ALA A 6 8.31 29.26 7.88
N LEU A 7 8.96 28.88 6.78
CA LEU A 7 9.25 27.51 6.39
C LEU A 7 10.24 26.92 7.40
N ILE A 8 9.76 26.14 8.37
CA ILE A 8 10.63 25.36 9.26
C ILE A 8 11.22 24.20 8.42
N ALA A 9 12.37 24.48 7.81
CA ALA A 9 13.25 23.47 7.24
C ALA A 9 14.01 22.77 8.37
N GLY A 10 13.35 21.82 9.02
CA GLY A 10 14.02 20.80 9.84
C GLY A 10 14.66 19.77 8.91
N ALA A 11 15.82 20.10 8.36
CA ALA A 11 16.64 19.18 7.58
C ALA A 11 17.35 18.21 8.54
N GLU A 12 16.67 17.14 8.93
CA GLU A 12 17.34 15.99 9.54
C GLU A 12 17.89 15.11 8.41
N ALA A 13 19.21 15.04 8.33
CA ALA A 13 19.91 14.30 7.28
C ALA A 13 19.49 12.82 7.27
N PRO A 14 19.25 12.20 6.10
CA PRO A 14 18.88 10.80 6.04
C PRO A 14 20.08 9.95 6.47
N GLN A 15 20.01 9.39 7.68
CA GLN A 15 21.01 8.45 8.14
C GLN A 15 21.00 7.19 7.25
N PRO A 16 22.18 6.68 6.86
CA PRO A 16 22.28 5.48 6.05
C PRO A 16 22.01 4.26 6.95
N PHE A 17 20.73 3.88 7.09
CA PHE A 17 20.37 2.57 7.60
C PHE A 17 20.70 1.51 6.54
N ALA A 18 21.99 1.16 6.44
CA ALA A 18 22.42 -0.04 5.75
C ALA A 18 21.90 -1.25 6.55
N PRO A 19 21.16 -2.20 5.95
CA PRO A 19 20.72 -3.38 6.66
C PRO A 19 21.93 -4.29 6.93
N PRO A 20 22.20 -4.70 8.19
CA PRO A 20 23.12 -5.79 8.45
C PRO A 20 22.50 -7.07 7.90
N CYS A 21 23.13 -7.62 6.86
CA CYS A 21 22.70 -8.86 6.24
C CYS A 21 23.20 -10.06 7.06
N ALA A 22 22.38 -11.12 7.08
CA ALA A 22 22.61 -12.45 7.64
C ALA A 22 22.27 -12.66 9.13
N VAL A 23 20.96 -12.74 9.40
CA VAL A 23 20.43 -13.67 10.40
C VAL A 23 19.37 -14.50 9.66
N GLU A 24 19.39 -15.82 9.80
CA GLU A 24 18.36 -16.73 9.29
C GLU A 24 16.98 -16.24 9.76
N GLY A 25 16.32 -15.48 8.90
CA GLY A 25 15.29 -14.54 9.31
C GLY A 25 13.99 -14.83 8.58
N ASP A 26 12.93 -14.87 9.36
CA ASP A 26 11.52 -14.90 8.95
C ASP A 26 11.32 -14.18 7.59
N SER A 27 10.92 -14.92 6.54
CA SER A 27 10.85 -14.43 5.16
C SER A 27 9.98 -13.17 5.03
N PHE A 28 8.96 -13.08 5.90
CA PHE A 28 8.12 -11.90 6.08
C PHE A 28 8.92 -10.65 6.47
N LEU A 29 9.83 -10.72 7.44
CA LEU A 29 10.61 -9.57 7.90
C LEU A 29 11.52 -9.04 6.80
N ARG A 30 12.11 -9.95 6.02
CA ARG A 30 12.94 -9.58 4.87
C ARG A 30 12.11 -8.82 3.82
N LEU A 31 10.91 -9.29 3.53
CA LEU A 31 9.99 -8.63 2.59
C LEU A 31 9.54 -7.25 3.11
N LEU A 32 9.15 -7.16 4.39
CA LEU A 32 8.76 -5.90 5.03
C LEU A 32 9.91 -4.88 4.98
N HIS A 33 11.13 -5.30 5.32
CA HIS A 33 12.32 -4.44 5.27
C HIS A 33 12.59 -3.93 3.86
N HIS A 34 12.43 -4.79 2.86
CA HIS A 34 12.59 -4.39 1.46
C HIS A 34 11.56 -3.31 1.06
N HIS A 35 10.29 -3.47 1.41
CA HIS A 35 9.27 -2.46 1.12
C HIS A 35 9.48 -1.15 1.87
N VAL A 36 9.90 -1.20 3.15
CA VAL A 36 10.26 0.00 3.92
C VAL A 36 11.44 0.73 3.27
N TYR A 37 12.42 -0.01 2.75
CA TYR A 37 13.53 0.58 1.99
C TYR A 37 13.04 1.27 0.70
N GLU A 38 12.20 0.59 -0.09
CA GLU A 38 11.62 1.18 -1.32
C GLU A 38 10.79 2.44 -1.02
N TYR A 39 10.03 2.42 0.08
CA TYR A 39 9.29 3.58 0.57
C TYR A 39 10.22 4.75 0.88
N GLY A 40 11.29 4.50 1.65
CA GLY A 40 12.29 5.53 2.01
C GLY A 40 13.04 6.11 0.80
N ARG A 41 13.20 5.32 -0.27
CA ARG A 41 13.78 5.75 -1.55
C ARG A 41 12.78 6.45 -2.47
N GLY A 42 11.49 6.45 -2.13
CA GLY A 42 10.43 7.06 -2.94
C GLY A 42 10.09 6.29 -4.22
N VAL A 43 10.42 4.99 -4.29
CA VAL A 43 10.13 4.15 -5.48
C VAL A 43 8.63 3.96 -5.65
N ARG A 44 7.91 3.73 -4.54
CA ARG A 44 6.45 3.60 -4.50
C ARG A 44 5.89 4.29 -3.27
N ALA A 45 4.65 4.75 -3.38
CA ALA A 45 3.98 5.51 -2.32
C ALA A 45 2.99 4.67 -1.50
N LEU A 46 2.58 3.50 -1.98
CA LEU A 46 1.68 2.57 -1.31
C LEU A 46 2.16 1.13 -1.50
N PHE A 47 2.07 0.35 -0.44
CA PHE A 47 2.40 -1.06 -0.41
C PHE A 47 1.23 -1.85 0.14
N LEU A 48 1.09 -3.10 -0.31
CA LEU A 48 0.11 -4.06 0.17
C LEU A 48 0.84 -5.36 0.52
N MET A 49 0.65 -5.84 1.75
CA MET A 49 1.10 -7.15 2.20
C MET A 49 -0.08 -7.94 2.78
N THR A 50 -0.24 -9.20 2.39
CA THR A 50 -1.18 -10.12 3.04
C THR A 50 -0.45 -10.92 4.10
N LEU A 51 -0.85 -10.74 5.36
CA LEU A 51 -0.13 -11.24 6.52
C LEU A 51 -1.04 -12.08 7.43
N THR A 52 -0.44 -13.01 8.15
CA THR A 52 -1.08 -13.65 9.31
C THR A 52 -1.21 -12.66 10.48
N ARG A 53 -2.01 -13.00 11.49
CA ARG A 53 -2.17 -12.16 12.70
C ARG A 53 -0.86 -11.88 13.44
N ALA A 54 0.00 -12.90 13.57
CA ALA A 54 1.28 -12.78 14.26
C ALA A 54 2.27 -11.88 13.48
N GLU A 55 2.28 -11.98 12.16
CA GLU A 55 3.08 -11.11 11.29
C GLU A 55 2.54 -9.67 11.28
N LEU A 56 1.21 -9.50 11.22
CA LEU A 56 0.55 -8.19 11.24
C LEU A 56 0.93 -7.40 12.50
N ALA A 57 0.91 -8.03 13.67
CA ALA A 57 1.28 -7.37 14.92
C ALA A 57 2.73 -6.84 14.86
N ARG A 58 3.65 -7.66 14.33
CA ARG A 58 5.07 -7.29 14.16
C ARG A 58 5.26 -6.19 13.10
N ALA A 59 4.55 -6.24 11.98
CA ALA A 59 4.58 -5.19 10.97
C ALA A 59 4.07 -3.86 11.52
N ARG A 60 2.94 -3.85 12.22
CA ARG A 60 2.35 -2.62 12.78
C ARG A 60 3.25 -1.95 13.80
N ASP A 61 3.87 -2.73 14.69
CA ASP A 61 4.84 -2.19 15.65
C ASP A 61 6.04 -1.55 14.93
N ARG A 62 6.57 -2.22 13.89
CA ARG A 62 7.68 -1.68 13.11
C ARG A 62 7.31 -0.41 12.36
N LEU A 63 6.17 -0.39 11.68
CA LEU A 63 5.69 0.79 10.94
C LEU A 63 5.38 1.96 11.89
N GLY A 64 4.80 1.68 13.06
CA GLY A 64 4.55 2.68 14.10
C GLY A 64 5.84 3.34 14.60
N LYS A 65 6.90 2.55 14.85
CA LYS A 65 8.24 3.06 15.22
C LYS A 65 8.87 3.94 14.13
N LEU A 66 8.53 3.71 12.87
CA LEU A 66 9.02 4.48 11.73
C LEU A 66 8.12 5.68 11.38
N GLY A 67 6.98 5.84 12.04
CA GLY A 67 6.00 6.89 11.72
C GLY A 67 5.38 6.73 10.33
N ILE A 68 5.30 5.51 9.80
CA ILE A 68 4.72 5.24 8.48
C ILE A 68 3.23 4.97 8.66
N ASP A 69 2.38 5.71 7.96
CA ASP A 69 0.94 5.49 7.98
C ASP A 69 0.55 4.12 7.42
N HIS A 70 -0.42 3.49 8.06
CA HIS A 70 -0.92 2.17 7.66
C HIS A 70 -2.42 2.02 7.88
N PHE A 71 -3.00 1.08 7.13
CA PHE A 71 -4.39 0.67 7.21
C PHE A 71 -4.47 -0.86 7.13
N VAL A 72 -5.31 -1.46 7.96
CA VAL A 72 -5.53 -2.91 7.99
C VAL A 72 -6.93 -3.21 7.50
N GLN A 73 -7.02 -4.06 6.49
CA GLN A 73 -8.25 -4.66 6.04
C GLN A 73 -8.28 -6.13 6.46
N GLU A 74 -9.30 -6.50 7.21
CA GLU A 74 -9.52 -7.88 7.61
C GLU A 74 -10.06 -8.70 6.44
N VAL A 75 -9.34 -9.77 6.07
CA VAL A 75 -9.75 -10.66 4.97
C VAL A 75 -10.44 -11.90 5.54
N CYS A 76 -9.83 -12.53 6.53
CA CYS A 76 -10.39 -13.64 7.27
C CYS A 76 -9.86 -13.65 8.72
N PRO A 77 -10.35 -14.55 9.60
CA PRO A 77 -9.84 -14.61 10.97
C PRO A 77 -8.32 -14.81 11.06
N ALA A 78 -7.74 -15.55 10.10
CA ALA A 78 -6.32 -15.88 10.09
C ALA A 78 -5.42 -14.86 9.36
N LYS A 79 -5.95 -14.15 8.35
CA LYS A 79 -5.17 -13.28 7.46
C LYS A 79 -5.79 -11.90 7.29
N ALA A 80 -4.93 -10.90 7.16
CA ALA A 80 -5.32 -9.52 6.92
C ALA A 80 -4.42 -8.90 5.83
N ASN A 81 -4.98 -7.94 5.11
CA ASN A 81 -4.24 -7.08 4.19
C ASN A 81 -3.76 -5.85 4.96
N LEU A 82 -2.45 -5.62 4.95
CA LEU A 82 -1.81 -4.43 5.50
C LEU A 82 -1.41 -3.52 4.35
N PHE A 83 -2.04 -2.36 4.30
CA PHE A 83 -1.66 -1.24 3.45
C PHE A 83 -0.78 -0.28 4.24
N PHE A 84 0.31 0.20 3.65
CA PHE A 84 1.15 1.22 4.29
C PHE A 84 1.87 2.08 3.26
N GLY A 85 2.26 3.29 3.68
CA GLY A 85 2.97 4.23 2.82
C GLY A 85 2.61 5.69 3.14
N ARG A 86 2.46 6.50 2.10
CA ARG A 86 2.10 7.91 2.26
C ARG A 86 0.65 8.05 2.69
N ARG A 87 0.39 8.92 3.66
CA ARG A 87 -0.94 9.17 4.25
C ARG A 87 -2.07 9.23 3.23
N ALA A 88 -1.96 10.11 2.23
CA ALA A 88 -3.01 10.30 1.23
C ALA A 88 -3.32 9.01 0.45
N PHE A 89 -2.30 8.19 0.15
CA PHE A 89 -2.48 6.92 -0.57
C PHE A 89 -3.14 5.88 0.33
N VAL A 90 -2.74 5.84 1.61
CA VAL A 90 -3.33 4.95 2.63
C VAL A 90 -4.80 5.33 2.89
N ASP A 91 -5.13 6.61 2.94
CA ASP A 91 -6.50 7.10 3.13
C ASP A 91 -7.40 6.73 1.94
N VAL A 92 -6.90 6.82 0.70
CA VAL A 92 -7.64 6.33 -0.47
C VAL A 92 -7.80 4.80 -0.40
N ALA A 93 -6.74 4.06 -0.08
CA ALA A 93 -6.83 2.61 0.07
C ALA A 93 -7.88 2.21 1.14
N ARG A 94 -7.95 2.94 2.25
CA ARG A 94 -8.97 2.75 3.30
C ARG A 94 -10.39 2.97 2.79
N ALA A 95 -10.60 3.98 1.95
CA ALA A 95 -11.91 4.27 1.36
C ALA A 95 -12.34 3.20 0.33
N LEU A 96 -11.39 2.68 -0.46
CA LEU A 96 -11.65 1.67 -1.49
C LEU A 96 -11.85 0.26 -0.90
N ALA A 97 -10.98 -0.12 0.05
CA ALA A 97 -10.91 -1.47 0.60
C ALA A 97 -11.91 -1.71 1.75
N THR A 98 -13.15 -1.24 1.57
CA THR A 98 -14.28 -1.51 2.47
C THR A 98 -14.90 -2.89 2.25
N ARG A 99 -14.59 -3.51 1.10
CA ARG A 99 -15.04 -4.84 0.68
C ARG A 99 -13.84 -5.68 0.24
N PRO A 100 -13.98 -7.02 0.16
CA PRO A 100 -12.96 -7.89 -0.40
C PRO A 100 -12.44 -7.37 -1.75
N LEU A 101 -11.13 -7.41 -1.97
CA LEU A 101 -10.51 -6.78 -3.15
C LEU A 101 -10.99 -7.36 -4.49
N ASN A 102 -11.47 -8.61 -4.49
CA ASN A 102 -12.07 -9.24 -5.67
C ASN A 102 -13.46 -8.68 -6.04
N MET A 103 -14.10 -7.92 -5.14
CA MET A 103 -15.41 -7.30 -5.34
C MET A 103 -15.32 -5.81 -5.68
N LEU A 104 -14.12 -5.24 -5.82
CA LEU A 104 -13.95 -3.87 -6.27
C LEU A 104 -14.49 -3.70 -7.69
N THR A 105 -15.08 -2.55 -8.00
CA THR A 105 -15.45 -2.17 -9.37
C THR A 105 -14.22 -2.07 -10.28
N ALA A 106 -14.43 -1.95 -11.59
CA ALA A 106 -13.32 -1.80 -12.53
C ALA A 106 -12.53 -0.52 -12.26
N GLU A 107 -13.24 0.56 -11.91
CA GLU A 107 -12.69 1.88 -11.56
C GLU A 107 -11.90 1.82 -10.26
N GLU A 108 -12.46 1.22 -9.20
CA GLU A 108 -11.77 1.08 -7.91
C GLU A 108 -10.51 0.23 -8.02
N ASP A 109 -10.58 -0.87 -8.79
CA ASP A 109 -9.43 -1.73 -9.08
C ASP A 109 -8.36 -1.01 -9.91
N PHE A 110 -8.77 -0.19 -10.87
CA PHE A 110 -7.86 0.66 -11.64
C PHE A 110 -7.15 1.66 -10.73
N MET A 111 -7.90 2.38 -9.89
CA MET A 111 -7.36 3.35 -8.93
C MET A 111 -6.38 2.69 -7.96
N LEU A 112 -6.77 1.56 -7.35
CA LEU A 112 -5.91 0.85 -6.40
C LEU A 112 -4.62 0.36 -7.07
N GLY A 113 -4.72 -0.20 -8.28
CA GLY A 113 -3.55 -0.66 -9.02
C GLY A 113 -2.58 0.46 -9.40
N ALA A 114 -3.11 1.62 -9.79
CA ALA A 114 -2.30 2.82 -10.04
C ALA A 114 -1.57 3.31 -8.77
N LEU A 115 -2.24 3.29 -7.61
CA LEU A 115 -1.62 3.66 -6.33
C LEU A 115 -0.51 2.70 -5.89
N LEU A 116 -0.67 1.40 -6.19
CA LEU A 116 0.34 0.37 -5.94
C LEU A 116 1.53 0.42 -6.91
N GLY A 117 1.45 1.28 -7.93
CA GLY A 117 2.52 1.48 -8.91
C GLY A 117 2.56 0.41 -10.01
N TYR A 118 1.43 -0.22 -10.33
CA TYR A 118 1.34 -1.05 -11.54
C TYR A 118 1.49 -0.19 -12.80
N ASP A 119 1.91 -0.86 -13.88
CA ASP A 119 2.03 -0.20 -15.17
C ASP A 119 0.67 0.33 -15.65
N ARG A 120 0.68 1.54 -16.20
CA ARG A 120 -0.54 2.26 -16.57
C ARG A 120 -1.20 1.64 -17.80
N GLU A 121 -0.41 1.23 -18.78
CA GLU A 121 -0.94 0.60 -20.00
C GLU A 121 -1.61 -0.73 -19.67
N GLN A 122 -0.95 -1.57 -18.85
CA GLN A 122 -1.53 -2.82 -18.36
C GLN A 122 -2.82 -2.59 -17.56
N GLN A 123 -2.87 -1.56 -16.72
CA GLN A 123 -4.08 -1.21 -15.98
C GLN A 123 -5.22 -0.74 -16.91
N CYS A 124 -4.92 0.02 -17.97
CA CYS A 124 -5.90 0.40 -18.98
C CYS A 124 -6.47 -0.82 -19.71
N LEU A 125 -5.61 -1.74 -20.16
CA LEU A 125 -6.02 -2.97 -20.83
C LEU A 125 -6.90 -3.85 -19.92
N ARG A 126 -6.50 -3.99 -18.65
CA ARG A 126 -7.26 -4.72 -17.64
C ARG A 126 -8.62 -4.08 -17.36
N TYR A 127 -8.69 -2.75 -17.29
CA TYR A 127 -9.94 -2.02 -17.10
C TYR A 127 -10.93 -2.28 -18.24
N LEU A 128 -10.50 -2.08 -19.49
CA LEU A 128 -11.34 -2.30 -20.68
C LEU A 128 -11.86 -3.74 -20.74
N ALA A 129 -10.98 -4.72 -20.54
CA ALA A 129 -11.36 -6.14 -20.52
C ALA A 129 -12.38 -6.47 -19.42
N ARG A 130 -12.40 -5.72 -18.31
CA ARG A 130 -13.35 -5.92 -17.22
C ARG A 130 -14.70 -5.26 -17.52
N CYS A 131 -14.69 -4.07 -18.11
CA CYS A 131 -15.90 -3.39 -18.58
C CYS A 131 -16.65 -4.22 -19.64
N GLU A 132 -15.92 -4.80 -20.61
CA GLU A 132 -16.52 -5.66 -21.64
C GLU A 132 -17.22 -6.89 -21.04
N ARG A 133 -16.59 -7.54 -20.04
CA ARG A 133 -17.22 -8.68 -19.35
C ARG A 133 -18.51 -8.28 -18.62
N VAL A 134 -18.53 -7.12 -17.99
CA VAL A 134 -19.72 -6.60 -17.31
C VAL A 134 -20.83 -6.27 -18.33
N ALA A 135 -20.47 -5.65 -19.46
CA ALA A 135 -21.41 -5.36 -20.54
C ALA A 135 -22.02 -6.66 -21.13
N LEU A 136 -21.21 -7.69 -21.34
CA LEU A 136 -21.70 -8.99 -21.83
C LEU A 136 -22.59 -9.71 -20.80
N ALA A 137 -22.26 -9.64 -19.50
CA ALA A 137 -23.06 -10.25 -18.45
C ALA A 137 -24.43 -9.58 -18.31
N THR A 138 -24.48 -8.25 -18.40
CA THR A 138 -25.74 -7.47 -18.32
C THR A 138 -26.62 -7.61 -19.57
N ALA A 139 -26.05 -7.96 -20.73
CA ALA A 139 -26.82 -8.21 -21.96
C ALA A 139 -27.40 -9.63 -22.04
N ALA A 140 -26.99 -10.54 -21.14
CA ALA A 140 -27.44 -11.93 -21.10
C ALA A 140 -28.57 -12.19 -20.07
N GLU A 141 -28.90 -11.19 -19.25
CA GLU A 141 -30.07 -11.15 -18.34
C GLU A 141 -31.27 -10.43 -19.00
#